data_AF-A0A7D7LLU3-F1
#
_entry.id   AF-A0A7D7LLU3-F1
#
_cell.length_a   1.000
_cell.length_b   1.000
_cell.length_c   1.000
_cell.angle_alpha   90.00
_cell.angle_beta   90.00
_cell.angle_gamma   90.00
#
_symmetry.space_group_name_H-M   'P 1'
#
loop_
_entity.id
_entity.type
_entity.pdbx_description
1 polymer ?
#
loop_
_entity_poly.entity_id
_entity_poly.type
_entity_poly.pdbx_seq_one_letter_code
_entity_poly.pdbx_strand_id
1 'polypeptide(L)' 'HYRQQDLVDYSPVSEKHLADGMTVGELCAAAITMSDNSAANLLLATVGGPAGLTAFLRQIGDNVTRLDRWE' A
#
# COMPACT_ATOMS: atom_id res chain seq x y z
N HIS A 1 12.20 5.10 0.70
CA HIS A 1 12.92 4.11 -0.13
C HIS A 1 12.56 2.72 0.34
N TYR A 2 12.20 1.84 -0.60
CA TYR A 2 11.91 0.43 -0.40
C TYR A 2 12.91 -0.41 -1.20
N ARG A 3 12.97 -1.71 -0.92
CA ARG A 3 13.98 -2.64 -1.43
C ARG A 3 13.31 -3.79 -2.19
N GLN A 4 14.12 -4.57 -2.91
CA GLN A 4 13.67 -5.75 -3.65
C GLN A 4 12.81 -6.70 -2.81
N GLN A 5 13.16 -6.86 -1.53
CA GLN A 5 12.44 -7.72 -0.58
C GLN A 5 11.04 -7.23 -0.20
N ASP A 6 10.73 -5.96 -0.46
CA ASP A 6 9.42 -5.37 -0.21
C ASP A 6 8.48 -5.59 -1.42
N LEU A 7 9.01 -6.10 -2.53
CA LEU A 7 8.24 -6.40 -3.72
C LEU A 7 7.49 -7.73 -3.58
N VAL A 8 6.17 -7.68 -3.79
CA VAL A 8 5.27 -8.83 -3.88
C VAL A 8 4.80 -9.05 -5.32
N ASP A 9 4.10 -10.15 -5.57
CA ASP A 9 3.57 -10.48 -6.90
C ASP A 9 2.67 -9.35 -7.43
N TYR A 10 2.68 -9.16 -8.75
CA TYR A 10 1.95 -8.09 -9.44
C TYR A 10 2.29 -6.66 -8.95
N SER A 11 3.50 -6.21 -9.28
CA SER A 11 4.04 -4.89 -8.90
C SER A 11 4.55 -4.09 -10.12
N PRO A 12 3.71 -3.85 -11.15
CA PRO A 12 4.14 -3.41 -12.48
C PRO A 12 4.72 -1.99 -12.54
N VAL A 13 4.56 -1.18 -11.49
CA VAL A 13 5.14 0.16 -11.38
C VAL A 13 6.28 0.15 -10.38
N SER A 14 6.02 -0.29 -9.16
CA SER A 14 7.00 -0.23 -8.06
C SER A 14 8.26 -1.07 -8.31
N GLU A 15 8.17 -2.17 -9.06
CA GLU A 15 9.35 -2.97 -9.44
C GLU A 15 10.38 -2.17 -10.27
N LYS A 16 9.95 -1.09 -10.94
CA LYS A 16 10.80 -0.27 -11.82
C LYS A 16 11.48 0.88 -11.08
N HIS A 17 11.10 1.13 -9.82
CA HIS A 17 11.53 2.30 -9.05
C HIS A 17 12.37 1.93 -7.81
N LEU A 18 13.10 0.82 -7.84
CA LEU A 18 13.97 0.40 -6.73
C LEU A 18 15.17 1.33 -6.49
N ALA A 19 15.65 2.03 -7.52
CA ALA A 19 16.84 2.86 -7.45
C ALA A 19 16.52 4.31 -7.00
N ASP A 20 15.46 4.88 -7.53
CA ASP A 20 14.99 6.25 -7.35
C ASP A 20 13.89 6.37 -6.28
N GLY A 21 13.14 5.29 -6.03
CA GLY A 21 11.99 5.29 -5.14
C GLY A 21 10.77 5.94 -5.75
N MET A 22 9.71 6.08 -4.95
CA MET A 22 8.46 6.73 -5.36
C MET A 22 7.98 7.64 -4.22
N THR A 23 7.34 8.76 -4.60
CA THR A 23 6.60 9.61 -3.68
C THR A 23 5.31 8.92 -3.22
N VAL A 24 4.72 9.38 -2.11
CA VAL A 24 3.42 8.88 -1.63
C VAL A 24 2.32 9.05 -2.68
N GLY A 25 2.33 10.16 -3.43
CA GLY A 25 1.37 10.41 -4.49
C GLY A 25 1.49 9.41 -5.65
N GLU A 26 2.71 9.07 -6.07
CA GLU A 26 2.95 8.07 -7.10
C GLU A 26 2.59 6.66 -6.65
N LEU A 27 2.86 6.32 -5.38
CA LEU A 27 2.40 5.04 -4.80
C LEU A 27 0.87 4.95 -4.80
N CYS A 28 0.16 6.02 -4.40
CA CYS A 28 -1.30 6.07 -4.46
C CYS A 28 -1.80 5.89 -5.90
N ALA A 29 -1.17 6.56 -6.86
CA ALA A 29 -1.53 6.44 -8.27
C ALA A 29 -1.34 4.99 -8.75
N ALA A 30 -0.17 4.38 -8.50
CA ALA A 30 0.12 3.01 -8.90
C ALA A 30 -0.82 1.99 -8.26
N ALA A 31 -1.08 2.11 -6.95
CA ALA A 31 -1.98 1.21 -6.23
C ALA A 31 -3.42 1.27 -6.77
N ILE A 32 -3.90 2.44 -7.21
CA ILE A 32 -5.29 2.61 -7.67
C ILE A 32 -5.43 2.32 -9.17
N THR A 33 -4.55 2.86 -10.01
CA THR A 33 -4.72 2.81 -11.48
C THR A 33 -4.16 1.54 -12.09
N MET A 34 -3.18 0.93 -11.44
CA MET A 34 -2.50 -0.28 -11.90
C MET A 34 -2.68 -1.45 -10.93
N SER A 35 -3.39 -1.26 -9.81
CA SER A 35 -3.54 -2.27 -8.76
C SER A 35 -2.20 -2.84 -8.26
N ASP A 36 -1.16 -1.98 -8.20
CA ASP A 36 0.20 -2.38 -7.81
C ASP A 36 0.25 -2.79 -6.33
N ASN A 37 0.53 -4.07 -6.08
CA ASN A 37 0.42 -4.67 -4.75
C ASN A 37 1.49 -4.17 -3.78
N SER A 38 2.73 -4.02 -4.24
CA SER A 38 3.79 -3.48 -3.38
C SER A 38 3.54 -2.02 -3.05
N ALA A 39 3.01 -1.23 -3.99
CA ALA A 39 2.60 0.14 -3.69
C ALA A 39 1.50 0.18 -2.62
N ALA A 40 0.51 -0.71 -2.69
CA ALA A 40 -0.51 -0.85 -1.66
C ALA A 40 0.09 -1.21 -0.29
N ASN A 41 0.97 -2.23 -0.23
CA ASN A 41 1.64 -2.63 1.01
C ASN A 41 2.51 -1.50 1.59
N LEU A 42 3.25 -0.77 0.75
CA LEU A 42 4.07 0.37 1.18
C LEU A 42 3.24 1.50 1.77
N LEU A 43 2.11 1.85 1.15
CA LEU A 43 1.16 2.82 1.70
C LEU A 43 0.54 2.33 3.00
N LEU A 44 0.14 1.07 3.06
CA LEU A 44 -0.49 0.48 4.23
C LEU A 44 0.45 0.52 5.44
N ALA A 45 1.75 0.31 5.25
CA ALA A 45 2.75 0.46 6.30
C ALA A 45 2.79 1.90 6.88
N THR A 46 2.54 2.93 6.07
CA THR A 46 2.54 4.34 6.53
C THR A 46 1.35 4.68 7.45
N VAL A 47 0.25 3.94 7.35
CA VAL A 47 -0.95 4.15 8.18
C VAL A 47 -1.08 3.15 9.33
N GLY A 48 -0.04 2.35 9.61
CA GLY A 48 -0.03 1.38 10.71
C GLY A 48 -0.51 -0.02 10.31
N GLY A 49 -0.37 -0.39 9.03
CA GLY A 49 -0.74 -1.72 8.54
C GLY A 49 -2.26 -1.92 8.40
N PRO A 50 -2.70 -3.17 8.17
CA PRO A 50 -4.12 -3.53 8.08
C PRO A 50 -4.95 -3.06 9.30
N ALA A 51 -4.36 -3.15 10.49
CA ALA A 51 -4.97 -2.69 11.74
C ALA A 51 -5.21 -1.18 11.74
N GLY A 52 -4.26 -0.39 11.24
CA GLY A 52 -4.36 1.06 11.14
C GLY A 52 -5.45 1.51 10.17
N LEU A 53 -5.56 0.86 9.00
CA LEU A 53 -6.66 1.13 8.07
C LEU A 53 -8.02 0.76 8.70
N THR A 54 -8.12 -0.39 9.36
CA THR A 54 -9.33 -0.78 10.08
C THR A 54 -9.69 0.23 11.17
N ALA A 55 -8.71 0.75 11.91
CA ALA A 55 -8.93 1.80 12.91
C ALA A 55 -9.45 3.10 12.28
N PHE A 56 -8.91 3.53 11.14
CA PHE A 56 -9.43 4.67 10.37
C PHE A 56 -10.89 4.46 9.96
N LEU A 57 -11.23 3.28 9.44
CA LEU A 57 -12.61 2.95 9.05
C LEU A 57 -13.58 3.09 10.24
N ARG A 58 -13.19 2.64 11.44
CA ARG A 58 -13.99 2.81 12.66
C ARG A 58 -14.16 4.28 13.05
N GLN A 59 -13.13 5.11 12.86
CA GLN A 59 -13.21 6.55 13.16
C GLN A 59 -14.19 7.30 12.26
N ILE A 60 -14.38 6.85 11.01
CA ILE A 60 -15.35 7.44 10.08
C ILE A 60 -16.75 6.81 10.15
N GLY A 61 -17.00 5.93 11.12
CA GLY A 61 -18.30 5.31 11.35
C GLY A 61 -18.57 4.03 10.56
N ASP A 62 -17.59 3.52 9.81
CA ASP A 62 -17.70 2.20 9.18
C ASP A 62 -17.34 1.11 10.21
N ASN A 63 -18.35 0.32 10.60
CA ASN A 63 -18.21 -0.79 11.55
C ASN A 63 -18.21 -2.17 10.89
N VAL A 64 -18.25 -2.24 9.56
CA VAL A 64 -18.35 -3.49 8.80
C VAL A 64 -17.02 -3.81 8.11
N THR A 65 -16.47 -2.86 7.35
CA THR A 65 -15.25 -3.08 6.57
C THR A 65 -14.06 -3.36 7.49
N ARG A 66 -13.22 -4.32 7.12
CA ARG A 66 -11.99 -4.68 7.83
C ARG A 66 -10.92 -5.11 6.84
N LEU A 67 -9.67 -4.79 7.16
CA LEU A 67 -8.50 -5.31 6.48
C LEU A 67 -7.63 -6.03 7.51
N ASP A 68 -7.29 -7.28 7.22
CA ASP A 68 -6.58 -8.17 8.17
C ASP A 68 -5.26 -8.70 7.62
N ARG A 69 -4.99 -8.48 6.34
CA ARG A 69 -3.85 -9.04 5.61
C ARG A 69 -3.22 -7.98 4.71
N TRP A 70 -1.96 -8.21 4.40
CA TRP A 70 -1.22 -7.56 3.33
C TRP A 70 -1.53 -8.27 2.01
N GLU A 71 -1.21 -7.63 0.88
CA GLU A 71 -1.15 -8.29 -0.42
C GLU A 71 -0.03 -9.34 -0.47
#